data_AF-A0A2P4EYH0-F1
#
_entry.id   AF-A0A2P4EYH0-F1
#
_cell.length_a   1.000
_cell.length_b   1.000
_cell.length_c   1.000
_cell.angle_alpha   90.00
_cell.angle_beta   90.00
_cell.angle_gamma   90.00
#
_symmetry.space_group_name_H-M   'P 1'
#
loop_
_entity.id
_entity.type
_entity.pdbx_description
1 polymer ?
#
loop_
_entity_poly.entity_id
_entity_poly.type
_entity_poly.pdbx_seq_one_letter_code
_entity_poly.pdbx_strand_id
1 'polypeptide(L)'
;MKLLALCSLLLVLAGCSQFQTPAAAGDESGLASYYADRLQNRKTANGERYRHDALTAAHRTLPFGTRVRVTNRDNGKSVVVRINDRGPFVRGRVIDLSKSAFSRIGSVRDGLLPVRLDVLR
;
A
#
# COMPACT_ATOMS: atom_id res chain seq x y z
N MET A 1 15.99 -67.32 -29.46
CA MET A 1 15.98 -67.18 -27.99
C MET A 1 16.27 -65.73 -27.66
N LYS A 2 15.35 -65.05 -26.95
CA LYS A 2 15.54 -63.99 -25.93
C LYS A 2 16.56 -62.87 -26.22
N LEU A 3 16.31 -61.60 -25.97
CA LEU A 3 15.17 -60.83 -25.46
C LEU A 3 15.69 -59.38 -25.44
N LEU A 4 14.76 -58.45 -25.58
CA LEU A 4 14.86 -57.00 -25.41
C LEU A 4 15.92 -56.47 -24.43
N ALA A 5 16.50 -55.31 -24.77
CA ALA A 5 16.79 -54.27 -23.79
C ALA A 5 16.69 -52.89 -24.45
N LEU A 6 15.45 -52.42 -24.53
CA LEU A 6 15.08 -51.02 -24.72
C LEU A 6 15.55 -50.26 -23.47
N CYS A 7 16.56 -49.40 -23.58
CA CYS A 7 16.94 -48.50 -22.49
C CYS A 7 16.70 -47.06 -22.92
N SER A 8 15.45 -46.65 -22.70
CA SER A 8 14.93 -45.30 -22.81
C SER A 8 15.70 -44.38 -21.86
N LEU A 9 16.63 -43.58 -22.37
CA LEU A 9 17.28 -42.53 -21.58
C LEU A 9 16.32 -41.32 -21.53
N LEU A 10 15.35 -41.36 -20.62
CA LEU A 10 14.54 -40.20 -20.26
C LEU A 10 15.43 -39.18 -19.54
N LEU A 11 15.85 -38.13 -20.27
CA LEU A 11 16.34 -36.90 -19.66
C LEU A 11 15.18 -36.24 -18.90
N VAL A 12 15.14 -36.47 -17.59
CA VAL A 12 14.29 -35.69 -16.67
C VAL A 12 14.92 -34.31 -16.54
N LEU A 13 14.51 -33.39 -17.41
CA LEU A 13 14.68 -31.95 -17.19
C LEU A 13 13.73 -31.56 -16.05
N ALA A 14 14.20 -31.71 -14.81
CA ALA A 14 13.62 -31.05 -13.66
C ALA A 14 13.90 -29.54 -13.77
N GLY A 15 13.15 -28.88 -14.66
CA GLY A 15 13.07 -27.43 -14.68
C GLY A 15 12.38 -26.98 -13.40
N CYS A 16 13.15 -26.58 -12.40
CA CYS A 16 12.64 -25.74 -11.32
C CYS A 16 12.20 -24.42 -11.97
N SER A 17 10.96 -24.36 -12.43
CA SER A 17 10.28 -23.11 -12.69
C SER A 17 10.19 -22.38 -11.35
N GLN A 18 11.18 -21.55 -11.06
CA GLN A 18 11.04 -20.49 -10.09
C GLN A 18 9.85 -19.67 -10.58
N PHE A 19 8.68 -19.89 -9.97
CA PHE A 19 7.62 -18.91 -10.00
C PHE A 19 8.21 -17.65 -9.39
N GLN A 20 8.76 -16.79 -10.24
CA GLN A 20 8.93 -15.39 -9.93
C GLN A 20 7.51 -14.90 -9.71
N THR A 21 7.10 -14.82 -8.46
CA THR A 21 5.95 -14.01 -8.09
C THR A 21 6.21 -12.64 -8.71
N PRO A 22 5.33 -12.15 -9.61
CA PRO A 22 5.50 -10.80 -10.12
C PRO A 22 5.51 -9.90 -8.89
N ALA A 23 6.58 -9.13 -8.71
CA ALA A 23 6.68 -8.13 -7.65
C ALA A 23 5.42 -7.28 -7.75
N ALA A 24 4.48 -7.50 -6.83
CA ALA A 24 3.21 -6.80 -6.81
C ALA A 24 3.57 -5.31 -6.75
N ALA A 25 3.11 -4.55 -7.74
CA ALA A 25 3.67 -3.24 -7.94
C ALA A 25 3.45 -2.32 -6.74
N GLY A 26 4.53 -1.67 -6.32
CA GLY A 26 4.50 -0.50 -5.45
C GLY A 26 4.31 -0.82 -3.97
N ASP A 27 5.08 -1.76 -3.42
CA ASP A 27 5.23 -1.95 -1.97
C ASP A 27 6.06 -0.79 -1.37
N GLU A 28 5.46 0.38 -1.20
CA GLU A 28 6.07 1.48 -0.43
C GLU A 28 5.80 1.28 1.07
N SER A 29 6.80 1.48 1.92
CA SER A 29 6.68 1.37 3.37
C SER A 29 7.32 2.58 4.06
N GLY A 30 6.75 2.97 5.19
CA GLY A 30 7.25 4.08 6.00
C GLY A 30 6.24 4.49 7.06
N LEU A 31 6.24 5.75 7.47
CA LEU A 31 5.31 6.25 8.49
C LEU A 31 4.07 6.88 7.85
N ALA A 32 2.90 6.57 8.41
CA ALA A 32 1.68 7.33 8.19
C ALA A 32 1.51 8.37 9.31
N SER A 33 1.01 9.55 8.96
CA SER A 33 0.40 10.47 9.93
C SER A 33 -1.05 10.75 9.56
N TYR A 34 -1.68 11.71 10.22
CA TYR A 34 -3.01 12.19 9.85
C TYR A 34 -3.12 13.72 9.93
N TYR A 35 -4.08 14.25 9.18
CA TYR A 35 -4.37 15.69 9.18
C TYR A 35 -4.96 16.19 10.49
N ALA A 36 -4.51 17.38 10.92
CA ALA A 36 -5.03 18.08 12.09
C ALA A 36 -6.45 18.61 11.90
N ASP A 37 -7.18 18.78 13.01
CA ASP A 37 -8.59 19.20 13.04
C ASP A 37 -8.85 20.55 12.34
N ARG A 38 -7.91 21.49 12.51
CA ARG A 38 -7.97 22.83 11.88
C ARG A 38 -7.96 22.84 10.35
N LEU A 39 -7.69 21.71 9.70
CA LEU A 39 -7.65 21.62 8.25
C LEU A 39 -9.02 21.32 7.62
N GLN A 40 -10.05 21.01 8.42
CA GLN A 40 -11.42 20.80 7.94
C GLN A 40 -11.85 21.90 6.96
N ASN A 41 -12.49 21.50 5.86
CA ASN A 41 -12.99 22.36 4.78
C ASN A 41 -11.93 23.18 4.01
N ARG A 42 -10.64 23.05 4.30
CA ARG A 42 -9.58 23.65 3.48
C ARG A 42 -9.43 22.89 2.16
N LYS A 43 -8.99 23.59 1.11
CA LYS A 43 -8.73 22.96 -0.19
C LYS A 43 -7.49 22.08 -0.11
N THR A 44 -7.57 20.87 -0.66
CA THR A 44 -6.44 19.98 -0.94
C THR A 44 -5.80 20.36 -2.29
N ALA A 45 -4.66 19.76 -2.62
CA ALA A 45 -3.94 20.01 -3.86
C ALA A 45 -4.74 19.64 -5.13
N ASN A 46 -5.72 18.73 -5.04
CA ASN A 46 -6.60 18.43 -6.18
C ASN A 46 -7.83 19.35 -6.26
N GLY A 47 -7.96 20.32 -5.35
CA GLY A 47 -9.04 21.30 -5.32
C GLY A 47 -10.27 20.90 -4.49
N GLU A 48 -10.39 19.64 -4.08
CA GLU A 48 -11.46 19.21 -3.16
C GLU A 48 -11.31 19.84 -1.78
N ARG A 49 -12.39 19.88 -1.00
CA ARG A 49 -12.31 20.26 0.41
C ARG A 49 -11.98 19.03 1.26
N TYR A 50 -10.96 19.15 2.10
CA TYR A 50 -10.64 18.12 3.09
C TYR A 50 -11.81 17.93 4.07
N ARG A 51 -12.13 16.67 4.35
CA ARG A 51 -13.08 16.28 5.40
C ARG A 51 -12.49 15.19 6.29
N HIS A 52 -12.69 15.32 7.61
CA HIS A 52 -12.23 14.34 8.59
C HIS A 52 -12.80 12.95 8.39
N ASP A 53 -14.06 12.88 7.99
CA ASP A 53 -14.87 11.67 7.88
C ASP A 53 -14.57 10.85 6.61
N ALA A 54 -14.00 11.49 5.59
CA ALA A 54 -13.70 10.87 4.30
C ALA A 54 -12.55 9.86 4.40
N LEU A 55 -12.46 8.95 3.42
CA LEU A 55 -11.33 8.01 3.29
C LEU A 55 -10.37 8.49 2.20
N THR A 56 -9.66 9.56 2.52
CA THR A 56 -8.70 10.21 1.62
C THR A 56 -7.32 10.33 2.25
N ALA A 57 -6.31 10.59 1.42
CA ALA A 57 -4.94 10.77 1.85
C ALA A 57 -4.13 11.69 0.93
N ALA A 58 -3.06 12.25 1.48
CA ALA A 58 -1.97 12.88 0.74
C ALA A 58 -0.88 11.86 0.39
N HIS A 59 -0.42 11.93 -0.85
CA HIS A 59 0.77 11.20 -1.29
C HIS A 59 1.59 12.06 -2.26
N ARG A 60 2.92 11.87 -2.28
CA ARG A 60 3.86 12.75 -2.99
C ARG A 60 3.67 12.72 -4.50
N THR A 61 3.60 11.52 -5.06
CA THR A 61 3.73 11.30 -6.51
C THR A 61 2.56 10.53 -7.11
N LEU A 62 1.92 9.62 -6.37
CA LEU A 62 0.73 8.91 -6.83
C LEU A 62 -0.31 9.87 -7.46
N PRO A 63 -0.87 9.51 -8.64
CA PRO A 63 -1.92 10.28 -9.27
C PRO A 63 -3.10 10.53 -8.33
N PHE A 64 -3.77 11.67 -8.51
CA PHE A 64 -5.04 11.88 -7.81
C PHE A 64 -6.06 10.86 -8.28
N GLY A 65 -6.88 10.36 -7.36
CA GLY A 65 -7.84 9.29 -7.63
C GLY A 65 -7.30 7.88 -7.41
N THR A 66 -5.97 7.68 -7.33
CA THR A 66 -5.39 6.37 -7.02
C THR A 66 -5.94 5.84 -5.69
N ARG A 67 -6.36 4.58 -5.70
CA ARG A 67 -6.79 3.87 -4.49
C ARG A 67 -5.61 3.11 -3.90
N VAL A 68 -5.40 3.28 -2.60
CA VAL A 68 -4.28 2.67 -1.88
C VAL A 68 -4.84 1.95 -0.67
N ARG A 69 -4.50 0.67 -0.49
CA ARG A 69 -4.67 -0.02 0.79
C ARG A 69 -3.48 0.33 1.66
N VAL A 70 -3.76 0.85 2.85
CA VAL A 70 -2.78 1.23 3.86
C VAL A 70 -2.92 0.25 5.00
N THR A 71 -1.85 -0.49 5.29
CA THR A 71 -1.82 -1.52 6.33
C THR A 71 -0.91 -1.07 7.46
N ASN A 72 -1.44 -0.96 8.68
CA ASN A 72 -0.62 -0.76 9.87
C ASN A 72 0.14 -2.05 10.19
N ARG A 73 1.47 -1.96 10.23
CA ARG A 73 2.37 -3.09 10.42
C ARG A 73 2.40 -3.61 11.85
N ASP A 74 2.00 -2.80 12.83
CA ASP A 74 2.01 -3.18 14.24
C ASP A 74 0.82 -4.08 14.61
N ASN A 75 -0.31 -3.93 13.93
CA ASN A 75 -1.55 -4.64 14.27
C ASN A 75 -2.25 -5.34 13.09
N GLY A 76 -1.71 -5.22 11.87
CA GLY A 76 -2.25 -5.85 10.66
C GLY A 76 -3.56 -5.25 10.13
N LYS A 77 -4.14 -4.23 10.79
CA LYS A 77 -5.36 -3.57 10.31
C LYS A 77 -5.07 -2.77 9.05
N SER A 78 -6.04 -2.72 8.14
CA SER A 78 -5.92 -1.95 6.91
C SER A 78 -7.14 -1.11 6.58
N VAL A 79 -6.91 -0.06 5.79
CA VAL A 79 -7.94 0.84 5.26
C VAL A 79 -7.62 1.17 3.80
N VAL A 80 -8.64 1.25 2.95
CA VAL A 80 -8.48 1.74 1.58
C VAL A 80 -8.82 3.22 1.53
N VAL A 81 -7.91 4.02 0.99
CA VAL A 81 -8.06 5.47 0.81
C VAL A 81 -7.90 5.86 -0.65
N ARG A 82 -8.43 7.03 -1.01
CA ARG A 82 -8.20 7.67 -2.30
C ARG A 82 -7.21 8.84 -2.15
N ILE A 83 -6.22 8.91 -3.04
CA ILE A 83 -5.29 10.05 -3.06
C ILE A 83 -6.01 11.29 -3.60
N ASN A 84 -6.06 12.36 -2.81
CA ASN A 84 -6.64 13.64 -3.22
C ASN A 84 -5.79 14.86 -2.82
N ASP A 85 -4.63 14.64 -2.22
CA ASP A 85 -3.75 15.71 -1.78
C ASP A 85 -2.26 15.36 -1.98
N ARG A 86 -1.37 16.33 -1.71
CA ARG A 86 0.09 16.24 -1.87
C ARG A 86 0.82 16.37 -0.54
N GLY A 87 1.98 15.74 -0.48
CA GLY A 87 2.75 15.50 0.75
C GLY A 87 2.82 14.00 1.04
N PRO A 88 3.31 13.57 2.22
CA PRO A 88 3.98 14.37 3.24
C PRO A 88 5.31 14.96 2.77
N PHE A 89 5.68 16.15 3.24
CA PHE A 89 7.01 16.75 2.99
C PHE A 89 7.99 16.55 4.15
N VAL A 90 7.64 15.67 5.08
CA VAL A 90 8.50 15.25 6.20
C VAL A 90 9.19 13.94 5.85
N ARG A 91 10.50 13.88 6.07
CA ARG A 91 11.32 12.68 5.81
C ARG A 91 10.79 11.49 6.61
N GLY A 92 10.77 10.31 6.00
CA GLY A 92 10.34 9.05 6.63
C GLY A 92 8.82 8.81 6.65
N ARG A 93 7.99 9.85 6.46
CA ARG A 93 6.56 9.66 6.24
C ARG A 93 6.27 9.35 4.78
N VAL A 94 5.34 8.46 4.49
CA VAL A 94 4.96 8.06 3.12
C VAL A 94 3.55 8.47 2.77
N ILE A 95 2.67 8.64 3.76
CA ILE A 95 1.27 8.99 3.54
C ILE A 95 0.72 9.82 4.71
N ASP A 96 -0.09 10.83 4.42
CA ASP A 96 -0.85 11.58 5.44
C ASP A 96 -2.34 11.26 5.25
N LEU A 97 -2.94 10.56 6.22
CA LEU A 97 -4.32 10.07 6.16
C LEU A 97 -5.32 11.12 6.63
N SER A 98 -6.59 10.98 6.22
CA SER A 98 -7.69 11.61 6.95
C SER A 98 -7.77 11.05 8.39
N LYS A 99 -8.39 11.82 9.29
CA LYS A 99 -8.52 11.40 10.69
C LYS A 99 -9.34 10.11 10.81
N SER A 100 -10.43 9.99 10.05
CA SER A 100 -11.25 8.77 9.97
C SER A 100 -10.46 7.57 9.44
N ALA A 101 -9.66 7.73 8.38
CA ALA A 101 -8.86 6.64 7.84
C ALA A 101 -7.78 6.17 8.84
N PHE A 102 -7.07 7.09 9.49
CA PHE A 102 -6.07 6.76 10.50
C PHE A 102 -6.68 6.01 11.69
N SER A 103 -7.84 6.48 12.18
CA SER A 103 -8.55 5.89 13.33
C SER A 103 -9.05 4.46 13.08
N ARG A 104 -9.15 4.03 11.82
CA ARG A 104 -9.52 2.65 11.46
C ARG A 104 -8.36 1.66 11.61
N ILE A 105 -7.12 2.14 11.52
CA ILE A 105 -5.92 1.28 11.55
C ILE A 105 -5.03 1.52 12.76
N GLY A 106 -5.27 2.56 13.56
CA GLY A 106 -4.55 2.84 14.80
C GLY A 106 -5.26 3.87 15.68
N SER A 107 -4.65 4.23 16.81
CA SER A 107 -5.20 5.24 17.71
C SER A 107 -4.66 6.61 17.33
N VAL A 108 -5.52 7.63 17.22
CA VAL A 108 -5.08 9.02 16.98
C VAL A 108 -4.07 9.52 18.02
N ARG A 109 -4.03 8.92 19.22
CA ARG A 109 -3.05 9.25 20.26
C ARG A 109 -1.63 8.85 19.89
N ASP A 110 -1.46 7.88 18.98
CA ASP A 110 -0.15 7.38 18.55
C ASP A 110 0.57 8.42 17.67
N GLY A 111 -0.18 9.28 16.97
CA GLY A 111 0.33 10.34 16.09
C GLY A 111 0.91 9.82 14.77
N LEU A 112 1.67 8.72 14.82
CA LEU A 112 2.34 8.08 13.70
C LEU A 112 2.14 6.57 13.75
N LEU A 113 2.01 5.93 12.58
CA LEU A 113 1.92 4.47 12.46
C LEU A 113 2.92 3.98 11.42
N PRO A 114 3.67 2.88 11.67
CA PRO A 114 4.41 2.20 10.62
C PRO A 114 3.43 1.51 9.67
N VAL A 115 3.51 1.83 8.38
CA VAL A 115 2.57 1.33 7.37
C VAL A 115 3.29 0.74 6.15
N ARG A 116 2.56 -0.13 5.47
CA ARG A 116 2.82 -0.58 4.10
C ARG A 116 1.67 -0.13 3.20
N LEU A 117 2.01 0.35 2.01
CA LEU A 117 1.07 0.82 0.98
C LEU A 117 0.98 -0.20 -0.14
N ASP A 118 -0.25 -0.50 -0.57
CA ASP A 118 -0.55 -1.31 -1.75
C ASP A 118 -1.40 -0.48 -2.72
N VAL A 119 -0.88 -0.19 -3.92
CA VAL A 119 -1.69 0.46 -4.96
C VAL A 119 -2.68 -0.55 -5.54
N LEU A 120 -3.97 -0.21 -5.49
CA LEU A 120 -5.03 -1.06 -6.04
C LEU A 120 -5.20 -0.76 -7.53
N ARG A 121 -5.15 -1.80 -8.35
CA ARG A 121 -5.40 -1.76 -9.80
C ARG A 121 -6.83 -2.16 -10.12
#